data_AF-A0AAD0DVT7-F1
#
_entry.id   AF-A0AAD0DVT7-F1
#
_cell.length_a   1.000
_cell.length_b   1.000
_cell.length_c   1.000
_cell.angle_alpha   90.00
_cell.angle_beta   90.00
_cell.angle_gamma   90.00
#
_symmetry.space_group_name_H-M   'P 1'
#
loop_
_entity.id
_entity.type
_entity.pdbx_description
1 polymer ?
#
loop_
_entity_poly.entity_id
_entity_poly.type
_entity_poly.pdbx_seq_one_letter_code
_entity_poly.pdbx_strand_id
1 'polypeptide(L)'
;MLIRQATLLDGTVTDIRVGAQIEEMAPSGDGLTPRAGEGVLYAGGGTVLPGLHDHHVHLRSAASALDSFFVGPPGVSTEAELTQLLANATPGPDGWIRAVGYHDSVAGELDRATLDAMVRSVPVRIQHRSGALWILNSEALGRVGLAEHPDGRLRSADDGWSQALDRRETDLAELSRRITATGVTGVTDATPDLDADDMAALVAAHGRGEFRPRLRFLSPGKKILHDDRLDLDGLTEWIAGQHDTGQPVAVHCVTAAQLVVTIAALRAAGGHPQDRIEHAAVVPDDSLADLAELGVSVVTQPNFVAERGDQYLAEVPAAEHDQLWRVAALRDAGVPVALSTDMPFGHGDPWTAMRAAVHRTTPSGAVLGAGECVSPSTALTMFLGRADQPDRARAVRPGEPGDLCVLSEPPATALSELDAGMVAATVIGGELVFFAM
;
A
#
# COMPACT_ATOMS: atom_id res chain seq x y z
N MET A 1 1.82 20.64 20.51
CA MET A 1 2.54 19.89 21.56
C MET A 1 4.03 20.14 21.46
N LEU A 2 4.79 19.87 22.53
CA LEU A 2 6.24 19.95 22.55
C LEU A 2 6.84 18.54 22.63
N ILE A 3 7.69 18.19 21.66
CA ILE A 3 8.50 16.96 21.67
C ILE A 3 9.91 17.34 22.14
N ARG A 4 10.41 16.71 23.20
CA ARG A 4 11.72 17.04 23.79
C ARG A 4 12.74 15.94 23.58
N GLN A 5 14.02 16.32 23.44
CA GLN A 5 15.13 15.40 23.24
C GLN A 5 14.91 14.50 22.02
N ALA A 6 14.39 15.05 20.92
CA ALA A 6 14.26 14.35 19.65
C ALA A 6 15.61 14.27 18.96
N THR A 7 15.96 13.11 18.41
CA THR A 7 17.15 12.96 17.56
C THR A 7 16.71 12.88 16.09
N LEU A 8 17.25 13.73 15.22
CA LEU A 8 17.01 13.63 13.78
C LEU A 8 17.91 12.57 13.15
N LEU A 9 17.63 12.16 11.92
CA LEU A 9 18.42 11.14 11.21
C LEU A 9 19.91 11.50 11.05
N ASP A 10 20.25 12.79 11.05
CA ASP A 10 21.64 13.27 10.99
C ASP A 10 22.33 13.32 12.37
N GLY A 11 21.66 12.88 13.44
CA GLY A 11 22.14 12.88 14.81
C GLY A 11 21.89 14.18 15.57
N THR A 12 21.27 15.20 14.96
CA THR A 12 20.94 16.46 15.63
C THR A 12 19.92 16.22 16.75
N VAL A 13 20.26 16.63 17.97
CA VAL A 13 19.34 16.56 19.13
C VAL A 13 18.65 17.91 19.33
N THR A 14 17.32 17.90 19.34
CA THR A 14 16.49 19.11 19.34
C THR A 14 15.16 18.92 20.08
N ASP A 15 14.62 20.02 20.61
CA ASP A 15 13.24 20.11 21.05
C ASP A 15 12.40 20.68 19.89
N ILE A 16 11.25 20.07 19.60
CA ILE A 16 10.37 20.37 18.46
C ILE A 16 9.01 20.77 19.00
N ARG A 17 8.59 22.01 18.72
CA ARG A 17 7.22 22.43 18.95
C ARG A 17 6.40 22.26 17.68
N VAL A 18 5.30 21.53 17.79
CA VAL A 18 4.49 21.12 16.66
C VAL A 18 3.00 21.41 16.90
N GLY A 19 2.40 22.11 15.94
CA GLY A 19 0.95 22.27 15.78
C GLY A 19 0.54 21.68 14.42
N ALA A 20 -0.36 22.32 13.68
CA ALA A 20 -0.67 21.90 12.30
C ALA A 20 0.58 21.85 11.38
N GLN A 21 1.56 22.69 11.70
CA GLN A 21 2.91 22.69 11.15
C GLN A 21 3.92 22.63 12.30
N ILE A 22 5.17 22.28 11.97
CA ILE A 22 6.29 22.46 12.89
C ILE A 22 6.49 23.98 13.07
N GLU A 23 6.33 24.47 14.30
CA GLU A 23 6.34 25.89 14.62
C GLU A 23 7.75 26.38 14.93
N GLU A 24 8.49 25.60 15.73
CA GLU A 24 9.75 26.02 16.33
C GLU A 24 10.61 24.80 16.64
N MET A 25 11.93 24.95 16.46
CA MET A 25 12.92 23.96 16.87
C MET A 25 14.08 24.67 17.56
N ALA A 26 14.57 24.09 18.65
CA ALA A 26 15.76 24.58 19.34
C ALA A 26 16.67 23.42 19.77
N PRO A 27 18.00 23.61 19.82
CA PRO A 27 18.90 22.63 20.40
C PRO A 27 18.48 22.34 21.85
N SER A 28 18.48 21.07 22.26
CA SER A 28 17.91 20.71 23.57
C SER A 28 18.67 21.28 24.78
N GLY A 29 19.89 21.81 24.60
CA GLY A 29 20.66 22.52 25.64
C GLY A 29 20.13 23.93 25.97
N ASP A 30 19.55 24.63 24.99
CA ASP A 30 18.84 25.91 25.14
C ASP A 30 17.31 25.71 25.18
N GLY A 31 16.88 24.46 25.42
CA GLY A 31 15.61 23.87 24.98
C GLY A 31 14.32 24.67 25.21
N LEU A 32 13.31 24.34 24.39
CA LEU A 32 12.02 25.02 24.43
C LEU A 32 11.33 24.80 25.78
N THR A 33 10.83 25.89 26.37
CA THR A 33 10.01 25.81 27.58
C THR A 33 8.56 25.47 27.20
N PRO A 34 7.90 24.49 27.86
CA PRO A 34 6.50 24.19 27.62
C PRO A 34 5.60 25.42 27.85
N ARG A 35 4.67 25.67 26.92
CA ARG A 35 3.62 26.69 27.08
C ARG A 35 2.55 26.17 28.07
N ALA A 36 1.80 27.07 28.68
CA ALA A 36 0.70 26.69 29.57
C ALA A 36 -0.33 25.82 28.81
N GLY A 37 -0.62 24.62 29.33
CA GLY A 37 -1.53 23.65 28.70
C GLY A 37 -0.96 22.88 27.50
N GLU A 38 0.32 23.08 27.16
CA GLU A 38 0.97 22.36 26.07
C GLU A 38 1.32 20.93 26.51
N GLY A 39 0.80 19.92 25.79
CA GLY A 39 1.22 18.53 25.98
C GLY A 39 2.71 18.37 25.67
N VAL A 40 3.42 17.61 26.50
CA VAL A 40 4.86 17.35 26.36
C VAL A 40 5.09 15.86 26.14
N LEU A 41 5.72 15.52 25.02
CA LEU A 41 6.23 14.18 24.73
C LEU A 41 7.75 14.18 24.90
N TYR A 42 8.29 13.25 25.67
CA TYR A 42 9.73 13.11 25.83
C TYR A 42 10.22 11.97 24.93
N ALA A 43 10.96 12.30 23.88
CA ALA A 43 11.51 11.30 22.95
C ALA A 43 12.75 10.59 23.52
N GLY A 44 13.40 11.15 24.54
CA GLY A 44 14.49 10.48 25.27
C GLY A 44 15.72 10.15 24.43
N GLY A 45 16.00 10.91 23.37
CA GLY A 45 17.04 10.62 22.39
C GLY A 45 16.57 9.72 21.25
N GLY A 46 15.32 9.27 21.26
CA GLY A 46 14.68 8.54 20.18
C GLY A 46 14.55 9.36 18.91
N THR A 47 14.43 8.66 17.78
CA THR A 47 14.44 9.27 16.45
C THR A 47 13.12 9.96 16.14
N VAL A 48 13.14 11.18 15.60
CA VAL A 48 11.94 11.83 15.05
C VAL A 48 12.08 12.01 13.55
N LEU A 49 11.08 11.50 12.83
CA LEU A 49 10.95 11.52 11.39
C LEU A 49 9.74 12.38 10.99
N PRO A 50 9.70 12.89 9.74
CA PRO A 50 8.40 13.16 9.13
C PRO A 50 7.55 11.89 9.23
N GLY A 51 6.24 12.04 9.46
CA GLY A 51 5.35 10.90 9.47
C GLY A 51 5.42 10.13 8.16
N LEU A 52 5.31 8.80 8.23
CA LEU A 52 5.37 7.96 7.04
C LEU A 52 4.12 8.18 6.18
N HIS A 53 4.27 8.11 4.86
CA HIS A 53 3.18 8.15 3.90
C HIS A 53 3.17 6.88 3.08
N ASP A 54 2.07 6.12 3.15
CA ASP A 54 1.90 4.94 2.28
C ASP A 54 1.33 5.37 0.93
N HIS A 55 2.15 5.33 -0.12
CA HIS A 55 1.85 5.97 -1.39
C HIS A 55 0.89 5.18 -2.31
N HIS A 56 0.45 4.00 -1.89
CA HIS A 56 -0.51 3.16 -2.61
C HIS A 56 -1.17 2.17 -1.64
N VAL A 57 -2.45 2.38 -1.34
CA VAL A 57 -3.28 1.48 -0.54
C VAL A 57 -4.69 1.39 -1.12
N HIS A 58 -5.47 0.42 -0.67
CA HIS A 58 -6.89 0.28 -0.98
C HIS A 58 -7.70 0.30 0.31
N LEU A 59 -8.14 1.47 0.79
CA LEU A 59 -8.61 1.64 2.17
C LEU A 59 -9.87 0.84 2.48
N ARG A 60 -10.88 0.87 1.60
CA ARG A 60 -12.12 0.10 1.81
C ARG A 60 -11.85 -1.40 1.78
N SER A 61 -11.00 -1.84 0.84
CA SER A 61 -10.56 -3.23 0.75
C SER A 61 -9.80 -3.63 2.02
N ALA A 62 -8.89 -2.79 2.51
CA ALA A 62 -8.10 -3.03 3.70
C ALA A 62 -8.98 -3.11 4.94
N ALA A 63 -9.93 -2.19 5.10
CA ALA A 63 -10.87 -2.23 6.21
C ALA A 63 -11.80 -3.45 6.13
N SER A 64 -12.25 -3.84 4.93
CA SER A 64 -13.02 -5.08 4.73
C SER A 64 -12.20 -6.34 5.00
N ALA A 65 -10.88 -6.31 4.79
CA ALA A 65 -10.00 -7.45 5.04
C ALA A 65 -9.84 -7.74 6.54
N LEU A 66 -9.99 -6.73 7.41
CA LEU A 66 -9.96 -6.91 8.87
C LEU A 66 -11.06 -7.85 9.38
N ASP A 67 -12.17 -7.92 8.64
CA ASP A 67 -13.33 -8.75 8.93
C ASP A 67 -13.39 -10.03 8.08
N SER A 68 -12.30 -10.36 7.37
CA SER A 68 -12.23 -11.49 6.46
C SER A 68 -11.19 -12.51 6.93
N PHE A 69 -11.42 -13.79 6.64
CA PHE A 69 -10.42 -14.82 6.85
C PHE A 69 -9.31 -14.70 5.80
N PHE A 70 -8.05 -14.74 6.22
CA PHE A 70 -6.93 -14.83 5.28
C PHE A 70 -6.67 -16.30 4.96
N VAL A 71 -6.79 -16.68 3.69
CA VAL A 71 -6.80 -18.09 3.24
C VAL A 71 -5.70 -18.43 2.23
N GLY A 72 -4.62 -17.64 2.23
CA GLY A 72 -3.43 -17.91 1.44
C GLY A 72 -2.16 -18.12 2.26
N PRO A 73 -1.05 -18.45 1.59
CA PRO A 73 0.23 -18.63 2.25
C PRO A 73 0.73 -17.34 2.92
N PRO A 74 1.53 -17.45 4.00
CA PRO A 74 1.98 -18.70 4.63
C PRO A 74 0.94 -19.30 5.61
N GLY A 75 -0.14 -18.57 5.93
CA GLY A 75 -1.10 -19.00 6.95
C GLY A 75 -1.95 -20.22 6.56
N VAL A 76 -2.32 -20.33 5.29
CA VAL A 76 -3.01 -21.49 4.71
C VAL A 76 -2.24 -21.91 3.46
N SER A 77 -1.73 -23.14 3.44
CA SER A 77 -0.86 -23.62 2.36
C SER A 77 -1.38 -24.90 1.70
N THR A 78 -2.45 -25.50 2.21
CA THR A 78 -3.03 -26.73 1.65
C THR A 78 -4.56 -26.68 1.59
N GLU A 79 -5.13 -27.47 0.67
CA GLU A 79 -6.58 -27.64 0.55
C GLU A 79 -7.23 -28.15 1.84
N ALA A 80 -6.55 -29.03 2.58
CA ALA A 80 -7.04 -29.55 3.85
C ALA A 80 -7.16 -28.45 4.91
N GLU A 81 -6.15 -27.57 5.02
CA GLU A 81 -6.18 -26.41 5.92
C GLU A 81 -7.27 -25.42 5.51
N LEU A 82 -7.41 -25.15 4.21
CA LEU A 82 -8.48 -24.29 3.68
C LEU A 82 -9.85 -24.86 4.04
N THR A 83 -10.08 -26.14 3.77
CA THR A 83 -11.33 -26.84 4.09
C THR A 83 -11.64 -26.76 5.58
N GLN A 84 -10.64 -27.04 6.43
CA GLN A 84 -10.80 -27.00 7.88
C GLN A 84 -11.09 -25.57 8.38
N LEU A 85 -10.45 -24.55 7.82
CA LEU A 85 -10.71 -23.16 8.16
C LEU A 85 -12.15 -22.79 7.80
N LEU A 86 -12.57 -23.03 6.55
CA LEU A 86 -13.91 -22.68 6.09
C LEU A 86 -15.01 -23.43 6.84
N ALA A 87 -14.80 -24.72 7.17
CA ALA A 87 -15.76 -25.51 7.94
C ALA A 87 -15.94 -25.02 9.38
N ASN A 88 -14.90 -24.42 9.98
CA ASN A 88 -14.93 -23.88 11.34
C ASN A 88 -15.20 -22.36 11.37
N ALA A 89 -15.26 -21.71 10.22
CA ALA A 89 -15.49 -20.28 10.12
C ALA A 89 -16.88 -19.92 10.67
N THR A 90 -16.92 -18.98 11.60
CA THR A 90 -18.19 -18.39 12.03
C THR A 90 -18.61 -17.34 11.00
N PRO A 91 -19.80 -17.45 10.38
CA PRO A 91 -20.26 -16.45 9.43
C PRO A 91 -20.43 -15.08 10.11
N GLY A 92 -20.25 -14.02 9.33
CA GLY A 92 -20.49 -12.66 9.80
C GLY A 92 -21.96 -12.40 10.15
N PRO A 93 -22.29 -11.21 10.69
CA PRO A 93 -23.67 -10.84 11.05
C PRO A 93 -24.67 -10.91 9.88
N ASP A 94 -24.18 -10.80 8.66
CA ASP A 94 -24.92 -10.93 7.39
C ASP A 94 -25.07 -12.40 6.92
N GLY A 95 -24.53 -13.35 7.68
CA GLY A 95 -24.53 -14.77 7.37
C GLY A 95 -23.48 -15.21 6.35
N TRP A 96 -22.52 -14.34 5.98
CA TRP A 96 -21.48 -14.66 5.00
C TRP A 96 -20.18 -15.14 5.63
N ILE A 97 -19.54 -16.13 5.01
CA ILE A 97 -18.11 -16.38 5.20
C ILE A 97 -17.37 -15.59 4.11
N ARG A 98 -16.51 -14.67 4.56
CA ARG A 98 -15.73 -13.80 3.68
C ARG A 98 -14.26 -14.14 3.87
N ALA A 99 -13.59 -14.48 2.77
CA ALA A 99 -12.18 -14.81 2.78
C ALA A 99 -11.43 -14.05 1.69
N VAL A 100 -10.14 -13.78 1.94
CA VAL A 100 -9.24 -13.02 1.08
C VAL A 100 -7.86 -13.66 1.03
N GLY A 101 -7.05 -13.24 0.06
CA GLY A 101 -5.64 -13.65 -0.03
C GLY A 101 -5.43 -15.03 -0.64
N TYR A 102 -6.45 -15.65 -1.25
CA TYR A 102 -6.31 -16.98 -1.84
C TYR A 102 -5.25 -17.02 -2.96
N HIS A 103 -4.55 -18.14 -3.07
CA HIS A 103 -3.63 -18.43 -4.17
C HIS A 103 -3.78 -19.89 -4.62
N ASP A 104 -3.62 -20.12 -5.92
CA ASP A 104 -3.81 -21.45 -6.53
C ASP A 104 -2.83 -22.50 -5.99
N SER A 105 -1.70 -22.12 -5.39
CA SER A 105 -0.79 -23.08 -4.72
C SER A 105 -1.42 -23.79 -3.53
N VAL A 106 -2.52 -23.28 -2.98
CA VAL A 106 -3.21 -23.88 -1.82
C VAL A 106 -4.05 -25.09 -2.24
N ALA A 107 -4.85 -24.95 -3.30
CA ALA A 107 -5.85 -25.95 -3.69
C ALA A 107 -6.13 -26.01 -5.22
N GLY A 108 -5.25 -25.46 -6.05
CA GLY A 108 -5.45 -25.33 -7.50
C GLY A 108 -6.47 -24.27 -7.89
N GLU A 109 -7.04 -24.37 -9.09
CA GLU A 109 -8.11 -23.45 -9.47
C GLU A 109 -9.40 -23.78 -8.72
N LEU A 110 -9.79 -22.93 -7.77
CA LEU A 110 -11.10 -23.08 -7.09
C LEU A 110 -12.25 -22.71 -8.01
N ASP A 111 -13.34 -23.46 -7.88
CA ASP A 111 -14.62 -23.16 -8.48
C ASP A 111 -15.76 -23.38 -7.48
N ARG A 112 -16.98 -23.11 -7.94
CA ARG A 112 -18.23 -23.32 -7.21
C ARG A 112 -18.34 -24.73 -6.63
N ALA A 113 -18.00 -25.76 -7.41
CA ALA A 113 -18.19 -27.15 -7.01
C ALA A 113 -17.20 -27.55 -5.90
N THR A 114 -15.94 -27.10 -5.99
CA THR A 114 -14.95 -27.29 -4.94
C THR A 114 -15.38 -26.57 -3.65
N LEU A 115 -15.88 -25.33 -3.73
CA LEU A 115 -16.37 -24.63 -2.55
C LEU A 115 -17.63 -25.28 -1.95
N ASP A 116 -18.56 -25.78 -2.77
CA ASP A 116 -19.75 -26.50 -2.29
C ASP A 116 -19.39 -27.82 -1.59
N ALA A 117 -18.26 -28.43 -1.93
CA ALA A 117 -17.74 -29.61 -1.24
C ALA A 117 -17.17 -29.25 0.14
N MET A 118 -16.58 -28.06 0.29
CA MET A 118 -16.05 -27.56 1.56
C MET A 118 -17.16 -27.01 2.47
N VAL A 119 -18.02 -26.12 1.96
CA VAL A 119 -19.11 -25.46 2.67
C VAL A 119 -20.29 -25.24 1.71
N ARG A 120 -21.36 -26.03 1.90
CA ARG A 120 -22.54 -25.99 1.01
C ARG A 120 -23.62 -24.98 1.42
N SER A 121 -23.96 -24.94 2.71
CA SER A 121 -25.19 -24.31 3.19
C SER A 121 -25.03 -22.87 3.69
N VAL A 122 -23.81 -22.33 3.60
CA VAL A 122 -23.48 -20.97 4.02
C VAL A 122 -22.88 -20.26 2.81
N PRO A 123 -23.27 -19.01 2.50
CA PRO A 123 -22.68 -18.30 1.38
C PRO A 123 -21.20 -18.01 1.68
N VAL A 124 -20.33 -18.46 0.78
CA VAL A 124 -18.89 -18.22 0.84
C VAL A 124 -18.46 -17.38 -0.35
N ARG A 125 -17.66 -16.34 -0.08
CA ARG A 125 -16.89 -15.65 -1.11
C ARG A 125 -15.41 -15.65 -0.74
N ILE A 126 -14.56 -15.96 -1.72
CA ILE A 126 -13.11 -15.93 -1.57
C ILE A 126 -12.52 -14.99 -2.62
N GLN A 127 -11.73 -14.01 -2.19
CA GLN A 127 -10.94 -13.17 -3.09
C GLN A 127 -9.56 -13.80 -3.32
N HIS A 128 -9.18 -13.95 -4.59
CA HIS A 128 -7.80 -14.26 -4.95
C HIS A 128 -6.90 -13.07 -4.60
N ARG A 129 -5.67 -13.33 -4.15
CA ARG A 129 -4.72 -12.30 -3.68
C ARG A 129 -4.33 -11.27 -4.74
N SER A 130 -4.58 -11.55 -6.03
CA SER A 130 -4.42 -10.57 -7.11
C SER A 130 -5.47 -9.46 -7.08
N GLY A 131 -6.54 -9.60 -6.29
CA GLY A 131 -7.67 -8.68 -6.26
C GLY A 131 -8.58 -8.74 -7.50
N ALA A 132 -8.18 -9.45 -8.55
CA ALA A 132 -8.88 -9.48 -9.84
C ALA A 132 -9.94 -10.58 -9.97
N LEU A 133 -9.93 -11.58 -9.09
CA LEU A 133 -10.83 -12.74 -9.16
C LEU A 133 -11.50 -13.01 -7.81
N TRP A 134 -12.78 -13.33 -7.88
CA TRP A 134 -13.61 -13.81 -6.78
C TRP A 134 -14.17 -15.19 -7.10
N ILE A 135 -14.25 -16.05 -6.08
CA ILE A 135 -14.81 -17.39 -6.19
C ILE A 135 -15.95 -17.51 -5.18
N LEU A 136 -17.14 -17.84 -5.68
CA LEU A 136 -18.37 -17.97 -4.90
C LEU A 136 -18.91 -19.41 -4.98
N ASN A 137 -19.44 -19.91 -3.86
CA ASN A 137 -20.16 -21.18 -3.84
C ASN A 137 -21.62 -21.02 -4.33
N SER A 138 -22.37 -22.12 -4.44
CA SER A 138 -23.74 -22.07 -4.98
C SER A 138 -24.69 -21.20 -4.14
N GLU A 139 -24.58 -21.27 -2.82
CA GLU A 139 -25.40 -20.44 -1.90
C GLU A 139 -25.09 -18.96 -2.07
N ALA A 140 -23.81 -18.57 -2.20
CA ALA A 140 -23.41 -17.20 -2.46
C ALA A 140 -23.91 -16.69 -3.82
N LEU A 141 -23.79 -17.50 -4.87
CA LEU A 141 -24.27 -17.17 -6.21
C LEU A 141 -25.78 -16.93 -6.24
N GLY A 142 -26.56 -17.75 -5.53
CA GLY A 142 -28.00 -17.54 -5.37
C GLY A 142 -28.33 -16.18 -4.77
N ARG A 143 -27.57 -15.73 -3.75
CA ARG A 143 -27.79 -14.44 -3.08
C ARG A 143 -27.45 -13.23 -3.93
N VAL A 144 -26.48 -13.34 -4.83
CA VAL A 144 -26.13 -12.26 -5.76
C VAL A 144 -26.90 -12.34 -7.08
N GLY A 145 -27.92 -13.22 -7.18
CA GLY A 145 -28.77 -13.34 -8.37
C GLY A 145 -28.11 -14.07 -9.55
N LEU A 146 -27.05 -14.84 -9.31
CA LEU A 146 -26.26 -15.55 -10.32
C LEU A 146 -26.27 -17.07 -10.12
N ALA A 147 -27.39 -17.64 -9.68
CA ALA A 147 -27.51 -19.08 -9.39
C ALA A 147 -27.07 -20.00 -10.54
N GLU A 148 -27.27 -19.55 -11.79
CA GLU A 148 -26.91 -20.29 -13.01
C GLU A 148 -25.47 -20.06 -13.48
N HIS A 149 -24.64 -19.31 -12.71
CA HIS A 149 -23.23 -19.12 -13.07
C HIS A 149 -22.51 -20.47 -13.16
N PRO A 150 -21.74 -20.74 -14.23
CA PRO A 150 -21.24 -22.09 -14.52
C PRO A 150 -20.29 -22.62 -13.42
N ASP A 151 -19.39 -21.77 -12.95
CA ASP A 151 -18.23 -22.15 -12.12
C ASP A 151 -18.02 -21.25 -10.89
N GLY A 152 -18.89 -20.25 -10.67
CA GLY A 152 -18.74 -19.26 -9.60
C GLY A 152 -17.48 -18.38 -9.61
N ARG A 153 -16.72 -18.32 -10.72
CA ARG A 153 -15.52 -17.48 -10.85
C ARG A 153 -15.89 -16.15 -11.50
N LEU A 154 -15.81 -15.06 -10.75
CA LEU A 154 -16.23 -13.72 -11.17
C LEU A 154 -15.02 -12.78 -11.20
N ARG A 155 -14.81 -12.03 -12.29
CA ARG A 155 -13.74 -11.03 -12.32
C ARG A 155 -14.18 -9.76 -11.62
N SER A 156 -13.26 -9.11 -10.93
CA SER A 156 -13.53 -7.82 -10.28
C SER A 156 -13.91 -6.71 -11.28
N ALA A 157 -13.45 -6.83 -12.53
CA ALA A 157 -13.77 -5.90 -13.62
C ALA A 157 -15.11 -6.21 -14.32
N ASP A 158 -15.78 -7.32 -13.99
CA ASP A 158 -17.08 -7.64 -14.58
C ASP A 158 -18.19 -6.87 -13.85
N ASP A 159 -19.05 -6.21 -14.61
CA ASP A 159 -20.12 -5.37 -14.05
C ASP A 159 -21.24 -6.17 -13.36
N GLY A 160 -21.89 -5.52 -12.40
CA GLY A 160 -23.20 -5.91 -11.87
C GLY A 160 -23.19 -6.89 -10.71
N TRP A 161 -22.27 -7.85 -10.64
CA TRP A 161 -22.29 -8.85 -9.55
C TRP A 161 -21.87 -8.25 -8.20
N SER A 162 -20.90 -7.33 -8.21
CA SER A 162 -20.38 -6.68 -7.01
C SER A 162 -21.38 -5.70 -6.40
N GLN A 163 -22.27 -5.13 -7.22
CA GLN A 163 -23.36 -4.25 -6.78
C GLN A 163 -24.46 -5.00 -6.03
N ALA A 164 -24.64 -6.30 -6.31
CA ALA A 164 -25.58 -7.16 -5.60
C ALA A 164 -25.07 -7.59 -4.22
N LEU A 165 -23.79 -7.35 -3.90
CA LEU A 165 -23.26 -7.58 -2.56
C LEU A 165 -23.61 -6.40 -1.65
N ASP A 166 -24.26 -6.69 -0.53
CA ASP A 166 -24.47 -5.70 0.52
C ASP A 166 -23.11 -5.13 0.97
N ARG A 167 -22.95 -3.82 0.81
CA ARG A 167 -21.80 -3.07 1.32
C ARG A 167 -21.89 -3.07 2.84
N ARG A 168 -20.85 -3.60 3.49
CA ARG A 168 -20.75 -3.56 4.96
C ARG A 168 -20.16 -2.22 5.40
N GLU A 169 -20.60 -1.75 6.56
CA GLU A 169 -19.86 -0.72 7.29
C GLU A 169 -18.50 -1.31 7.68
N THR A 170 -17.43 -0.68 7.21
CA THR A 170 -16.05 -1.11 7.42
C THR A 170 -15.48 -0.40 8.65
N ASP A 171 -14.73 -1.12 9.51
CA ASP A 171 -14.11 -0.54 10.69
C ASP A 171 -12.86 0.29 10.32
N LEU A 172 -13.10 1.49 9.78
CA LEU A 172 -12.05 2.46 9.46
C LEU A 172 -11.30 2.93 10.71
N ALA A 173 -11.92 2.86 11.88
CA ALA A 173 -11.28 3.25 13.13
C ALA A 173 -10.23 2.23 13.57
N GLU A 174 -10.52 0.94 13.48
CA GLU A 174 -9.53 -0.12 13.69
C GLU A 174 -8.42 -0.07 12.64
N LEU A 175 -8.77 0.09 11.36
CA LEU A 175 -7.76 0.26 10.31
C LEU A 175 -6.86 1.46 10.62
N SER A 176 -7.46 2.60 10.99
CA SER A 176 -6.72 3.80 11.37
C SER A 176 -5.77 3.55 12.53
N ARG A 177 -6.20 2.82 13.58
CA ARG A 177 -5.34 2.49 14.72
C ARG A 177 -4.13 1.65 14.31
N ARG A 178 -4.34 0.64 13.45
CA ARG A 178 -3.25 -0.23 12.96
C ARG A 178 -2.24 0.53 12.12
N ILE A 179 -2.73 1.40 11.22
CA ILE A 179 -1.88 2.23 10.37
C ILE A 179 -1.10 3.25 11.21
N THR A 180 -1.75 3.95 12.15
CA THR A 180 -1.02 4.93 12.96
C THR A 180 -0.04 4.28 13.93
N ALA A 181 -0.25 3.03 14.34
CA ALA A 181 0.70 2.27 15.14
C ALA A 181 2.04 2.00 14.42
N THR A 182 2.06 2.04 13.08
CA THR A 182 3.30 1.87 12.29
C THR A 182 3.96 3.21 11.94
N GLY A 183 3.51 4.34 12.52
CA GLY A 183 4.12 5.66 12.24
C GLY A 183 3.57 6.35 10.98
N VAL A 184 2.58 5.75 10.31
CA VAL A 184 1.95 6.32 9.12
C VAL A 184 1.00 7.45 9.50
N THR A 185 1.22 8.60 8.89
CA THR A 185 0.41 9.81 9.06
C THR A 185 -0.39 10.18 7.81
N GLY A 186 -0.10 9.56 6.67
CA GLY A 186 -0.80 9.80 5.41
C GLY A 186 -0.84 8.56 4.52
N VAL A 187 -1.87 8.48 3.69
CA VAL A 187 -2.07 7.39 2.73
C VAL A 187 -2.57 7.94 1.40
N THR A 188 -2.24 7.26 0.32
CA THR A 188 -2.80 7.49 -1.01
C THR A 188 -3.64 6.29 -1.43
N ASP A 189 -4.95 6.48 -1.50
CA ASP A 189 -5.87 5.46 -1.99
C ASP A 189 -5.77 5.33 -3.51
N ALA A 190 -5.44 4.13 -3.96
CA ALA A 190 -5.15 3.77 -5.35
C ALA A 190 -6.26 2.94 -5.99
N THR A 191 -7.46 2.96 -5.44
CA THR A 191 -8.63 2.30 -6.02
C THR A 191 -9.02 3.00 -7.33
N PRO A 192 -9.03 2.30 -8.49
CA PRO A 192 -9.22 2.93 -9.82
C PRO A 192 -10.55 3.65 -9.96
N ASP A 193 -11.64 2.97 -9.63
CA ASP A 193 -13.00 3.43 -9.88
C ASP A 193 -13.69 3.87 -8.59
N LEU A 194 -12.94 4.49 -7.68
CA LEU A 194 -13.51 5.01 -6.44
C LEU A 194 -14.43 6.18 -6.78
N ASP A 195 -15.73 5.97 -6.62
CA ASP A 195 -16.74 6.97 -6.99
C ASP A 195 -16.75 8.19 -6.03
N ALA A 196 -17.44 9.24 -6.45
CA ALA A 196 -17.48 10.51 -5.71
C ALA A 196 -18.14 10.38 -4.33
N ASP A 197 -19.14 9.51 -4.19
CA ASP A 197 -19.84 9.28 -2.92
C ASP A 197 -18.95 8.50 -1.96
N ASP A 198 -18.22 7.51 -2.47
CA ASP A 198 -17.26 6.71 -1.70
C ASP A 198 -16.08 7.56 -1.23
N MET A 199 -15.55 8.45 -2.08
CA MET A 199 -14.55 9.44 -1.70
C MET A 199 -15.08 10.41 -0.64
N ALA A 200 -16.29 10.96 -0.83
CA ALA A 200 -16.91 11.87 0.12
C ALA A 200 -17.13 11.20 1.49
N ALA A 201 -17.52 9.93 1.51
CA ALA A 201 -17.67 9.16 2.74
C ALA A 201 -16.33 8.94 3.47
N LEU A 202 -15.23 8.67 2.75
CA LEU A 202 -13.89 8.55 3.35
C LEU A 202 -13.41 9.90 3.90
N VAL A 203 -13.62 11.00 3.17
CA VAL A 203 -13.32 12.36 3.63
C VAL A 203 -14.16 12.72 4.87
N ALA A 204 -15.43 12.33 4.90
CA ALA A 204 -16.29 12.55 6.05
C ALA A 204 -15.83 11.73 7.28
N ALA A 205 -15.45 10.47 7.09
CA ALA A 205 -14.86 9.64 8.15
C ALA A 205 -13.57 10.26 8.71
N HIS A 206 -12.71 10.80 7.83
CA HIS A 206 -11.53 11.55 8.25
C HIS A 206 -11.90 12.81 9.05
N GLY A 207 -12.85 13.61 8.57
CA GLY A 207 -13.31 14.82 9.24
C GLY A 207 -13.96 14.56 10.61
N ARG A 208 -14.56 13.39 10.82
CA ARG A 208 -15.10 12.94 12.12
C ARG A 208 -14.04 12.31 13.04
N GLY A 209 -12.81 12.12 12.56
CA GLY A 209 -11.72 11.51 13.31
C GLY A 209 -11.79 9.98 13.41
N GLU A 210 -12.67 9.33 12.65
CA GLU A 210 -12.73 7.87 12.54
C GLU A 210 -11.49 7.35 11.82
N PHE A 211 -11.03 8.03 10.76
CA PHE A 211 -9.79 7.74 10.07
C PHE A 211 -8.79 8.90 10.22
N ARG A 212 -7.75 8.70 11.01
CA ARG A 212 -6.81 9.77 11.40
C ARG A 212 -5.78 10.14 10.32
N PRO A 213 -5.17 9.20 9.56
CA PRO A 213 -4.20 9.54 8.53
C PRO A 213 -4.75 10.49 7.46
N ARG A 214 -3.88 11.35 6.92
CA ARG A 214 -4.19 12.22 5.78
C ARG A 214 -4.58 11.38 4.56
N LEU A 215 -5.60 11.82 3.84
CA LEU A 215 -6.12 11.13 2.65
C LEU A 215 -5.71 11.84 1.36
N ARG A 216 -5.23 11.05 0.39
CA ARG A 216 -5.12 11.41 -1.02
C ARG A 216 -5.79 10.31 -1.84
N PHE A 217 -6.39 10.68 -2.97
CA PHE A 217 -7.01 9.74 -3.91
C PHE A 217 -6.30 9.84 -5.26
N LEU A 218 -6.12 8.70 -5.93
CA LEU A 218 -5.70 8.66 -7.34
C LEU A 218 -6.89 8.67 -8.30
N SER A 219 -8.07 8.21 -7.87
CA SER A 219 -9.32 8.36 -8.63
C SER A 219 -9.65 9.85 -8.86
N PRO A 220 -10.18 10.24 -10.03
CA PRO A 220 -10.53 9.38 -11.18
C PRO A 220 -9.37 9.11 -12.15
N GLY A 221 -8.16 9.62 -11.86
CA GLY A 221 -6.99 9.48 -12.71
C GLY A 221 -6.27 8.14 -12.59
N LYS A 222 -6.86 7.10 -12.01
CA LYS A 222 -6.23 5.79 -11.81
C LYS A 222 -6.81 4.77 -12.78
N LYS A 223 -5.94 4.05 -13.50
CA LYS A 223 -6.35 3.00 -14.45
C LYS A 223 -5.61 1.69 -14.22
N ILE A 224 -6.33 0.57 -14.36
CA ILE A 224 -5.76 -0.77 -14.39
C ILE A 224 -5.66 -1.26 -15.84
N LEU A 225 -4.48 -1.76 -16.21
CA LEU A 225 -4.26 -2.41 -17.49
C LEU A 225 -4.40 -3.93 -17.35
N HIS A 226 -4.89 -4.56 -18.41
CA HIS A 226 -5.03 -6.01 -18.49
C HIS A 226 -4.32 -6.50 -19.76
N ASP A 227 -3.45 -7.51 -19.62
CA ASP A 227 -2.61 -7.99 -20.72
C ASP A 227 -3.42 -8.50 -21.92
N ASP A 228 -4.60 -9.06 -21.68
CA ASP A 228 -5.50 -9.58 -22.71
C ASP A 228 -6.27 -8.48 -23.47
N ARG A 229 -6.16 -7.22 -23.04
CA ARG A 229 -6.91 -6.08 -23.58
C ARG A 229 -6.07 -4.79 -23.64
N LEU A 230 -4.76 -4.90 -23.83
CA LEU A 230 -3.90 -3.73 -23.99
C LEU A 230 -4.30 -2.95 -25.25
N ASP A 231 -4.60 -1.66 -25.04
CA ASP A 231 -5.04 -0.73 -26.08
C ASP A 231 -4.25 0.57 -25.95
N LEU A 232 -3.24 0.73 -26.81
CA LEU A 232 -2.35 1.90 -26.80
C LEU A 232 -3.10 3.18 -27.18
N ASP A 233 -3.93 3.13 -28.21
CA ASP A 233 -4.64 4.31 -28.71
C ASP A 233 -5.65 4.78 -27.66
N GLY A 234 -6.46 3.86 -27.12
CA GLY A 234 -7.41 4.17 -26.06
C GLY A 234 -6.76 4.60 -24.75
N LEU A 235 -5.57 4.08 -24.41
CA LEU A 235 -4.81 4.58 -23.27
C LEU A 235 -4.30 6.00 -23.52
N THR A 236 -3.74 6.28 -24.70
CA THR A 236 -3.22 7.60 -25.09
C THR A 236 -4.33 8.66 -25.07
N GLU A 237 -5.48 8.37 -25.66
CA GLU A 237 -6.65 9.26 -25.65
C GLU A 237 -7.14 9.54 -24.23
N TRP A 238 -7.17 8.52 -23.37
CA TRP A 238 -7.57 8.69 -21.98
C TRP A 238 -6.57 9.56 -21.20
N ILE A 239 -5.26 9.35 -21.37
CA ILE A 239 -4.23 10.18 -20.73
C ILE A 239 -4.34 11.63 -21.18
N ALA A 240 -4.43 11.88 -22.49
CA ALA A 240 -4.58 13.22 -23.04
C ALA A 240 -5.85 13.92 -22.50
N GLY A 241 -6.97 13.19 -22.42
CA GLY A 241 -8.21 13.72 -21.85
C GLY A 241 -8.10 14.10 -20.37
N GLN A 242 -7.38 13.30 -19.56
CA GLN A 242 -7.10 13.65 -18.16
C GLN A 242 -6.23 14.91 -18.06
N HIS A 243 -5.16 14.98 -18.85
CA HIS A 243 -4.24 16.12 -18.89
C HIS A 243 -4.90 17.41 -19.37
N ASP A 244 -5.82 17.35 -20.33
CA ASP A 244 -6.60 18.50 -20.83
C ASP A 244 -7.45 19.14 -19.72
N THR A 245 -7.80 18.37 -18.68
CA THR A 245 -8.51 18.86 -17.48
C THR A 245 -7.58 19.21 -16.31
N GLY A 246 -6.26 19.11 -16.53
CA GLY A 246 -5.22 19.35 -15.52
C GLY A 246 -5.11 18.24 -14.46
N GLN A 247 -5.62 17.04 -14.74
CA GLN A 247 -5.55 15.91 -13.82
C GLN A 247 -4.37 15.00 -14.17
N PRO A 248 -3.55 14.56 -13.20
CA PRO A 248 -2.55 13.53 -13.43
C PRO A 248 -3.18 12.16 -13.69
N VAL A 249 -2.37 11.26 -14.24
CA VAL A 249 -2.70 9.83 -14.35
C VAL A 249 -1.82 8.96 -13.44
N ALA A 250 -2.39 7.86 -12.97
CA ALA A 250 -1.70 6.78 -12.29
C ALA A 250 -2.04 5.47 -12.99
N VAL A 251 -1.05 4.80 -13.58
CA VAL A 251 -1.29 3.58 -14.38
C VAL A 251 -0.72 2.36 -13.68
N HIS A 252 -1.57 1.38 -13.36
CA HIS A 252 -1.13 0.09 -12.81
C HIS A 252 -0.37 -0.71 -13.87
N CYS A 253 0.90 -1.01 -13.61
CA CYS A 253 1.77 -1.77 -14.51
C CYS A 253 2.53 -2.86 -13.74
N VAL A 254 2.11 -4.12 -13.90
CA VAL A 254 2.76 -5.28 -13.29
C VAL A 254 3.52 -6.16 -14.29
N THR A 255 3.29 -6.00 -15.59
CA THR A 255 4.00 -6.75 -16.64
C THR A 255 4.85 -5.82 -17.52
N ALA A 256 5.87 -6.39 -18.17
CA ALA A 256 6.67 -5.66 -19.15
C ALA A 256 5.82 -5.10 -20.30
N ALA A 257 4.81 -5.84 -20.76
CA ALA A 257 3.92 -5.40 -21.83
C ALA A 257 3.09 -4.17 -21.40
N GLN A 258 2.53 -4.17 -20.18
CA GLN A 258 1.83 -3.02 -19.62
C GLN A 258 2.74 -1.79 -19.51
N LEU A 259 3.98 -2.00 -19.07
CA LEU A 259 4.97 -0.93 -18.94
C LEU A 259 5.29 -0.29 -20.30
N VAL A 260 5.59 -1.10 -21.32
CA VAL A 260 5.90 -0.62 -22.67
C VAL A 260 4.74 0.18 -23.26
N VAL A 261 3.50 -0.33 -23.15
CA VAL A 261 2.30 0.37 -23.63
C VAL A 261 2.10 1.69 -22.87
N THR A 262 2.34 1.72 -21.57
CA THR A 262 2.21 2.93 -20.75
C THR A 262 3.25 3.99 -21.10
N ILE A 263 4.52 3.59 -21.27
CA ILE A 263 5.60 4.49 -21.72
C ILE A 263 5.24 5.10 -23.08
N ALA A 264 4.78 4.28 -24.03
CA ALA A 264 4.38 4.75 -25.35
C ALA A 264 3.20 5.74 -25.28
N ALA A 265 2.19 5.44 -24.46
CA ALA A 265 1.01 6.31 -24.30
C ALA A 265 1.36 7.65 -23.64
N LEU A 266 2.17 7.66 -22.59
CA LEU A 266 2.65 8.89 -21.94
C LEU A 266 3.49 9.74 -22.89
N ARG A 267 4.37 9.12 -23.69
CA ARG A 267 5.15 9.84 -24.72
C ARG A 267 4.25 10.49 -25.77
N ALA A 268 3.18 9.79 -26.19
CA ALA A 268 2.28 10.27 -27.22
C ALA A 268 1.33 11.37 -26.73
N ALA A 269 0.79 11.23 -25.51
CA ALA A 269 -0.14 12.19 -24.91
C ALA A 269 0.57 13.46 -24.39
N GLY A 270 1.86 13.35 -24.06
CA GLY A 270 2.57 14.34 -23.25
C GLY A 270 2.51 13.96 -21.76
N GLY A 271 3.41 14.52 -20.96
CA GLY A 271 3.51 14.21 -19.53
C GLY A 271 2.93 15.32 -18.64
N HIS A 272 2.46 14.92 -17.47
CA HIS A 272 2.09 15.82 -16.37
C HIS A 272 3.04 15.62 -15.17
N PRO A 273 3.43 16.68 -14.42
CA PRO A 273 4.43 16.58 -13.35
C PRO A 273 4.08 15.66 -12.16
N GLN A 274 2.83 15.21 -12.10
CA GLN A 274 2.32 14.30 -11.07
C GLN A 274 1.83 12.98 -11.66
N ASP A 275 2.17 12.67 -12.92
CA ASP A 275 1.91 11.35 -13.49
C ASP A 275 2.71 10.28 -12.77
N ARG A 276 2.10 9.10 -12.66
CA ARG A 276 2.63 7.99 -11.90
C ARG A 276 2.45 6.67 -12.63
N ILE A 277 3.45 5.80 -12.49
CA ILE A 277 3.34 4.38 -12.77
C ILE A 277 3.31 3.65 -11.43
N GLU A 278 2.26 2.87 -11.23
CA GLU A 278 2.08 2.09 -10.03
C GLU A 278 2.60 0.66 -10.26
N HIS A 279 3.26 0.13 -9.24
CA HIS A 279 3.96 -1.15 -9.21
C HIS A 279 5.28 -1.15 -9.99
N ALA A 280 5.21 -1.05 -11.32
CA ALA A 280 6.35 -1.34 -12.21
C ALA A 280 7.04 -2.66 -11.78
N ALA A 281 6.25 -3.72 -11.62
CA ALA A 281 6.73 -4.97 -11.01
C ALA A 281 7.80 -5.67 -11.87
N VAL A 282 7.72 -5.52 -13.20
CA VAL A 282 8.72 -5.99 -14.17
C VAL A 282 9.20 -4.79 -14.99
N VAL A 283 10.50 -4.49 -14.91
CA VAL A 283 11.13 -3.38 -15.65
C VAL A 283 12.33 -3.92 -16.44
N PRO A 284 12.18 -4.18 -17.74
CA PRO A 284 13.31 -4.53 -18.60
C PRO A 284 14.35 -3.40 -18.69
N ASP A 285 15.61 -3.73 -18.97
CA ASP A 285 16.73 -2.78 -19.03
C ASP A 285 16.50 -1.63 -20.03
N ASP A 286 15.89 -1.93 -21.17
CA ASP A 286 15.61 -0.96 -22.22
C ASP A 286 14.56 0.09 -21.82
N SER A 287 13.75 -0.19 -20.79
CA SER A 287 12.70 0.70 -20.31
C SER A 287 13.21 1.75 -19.30
N LEU A 288 14.38 1.54 -18.69
CA LEU A 288 14.92 2.42 -17.65
C LEU A 288 15.19 3.84 -18.17
N ALA A 289 15.83 3.95 -19.33
CA ALA A 289 16.16 5.24 -19.95
C ALA A 289 14.88 6.01 -20.35
N ASP A 290 13.88 5.28 -20.85
CA ASP A 290 12.59 5.85 -21.25
C ASP A 290 11.82 6.40 -20.04
N LEU A 291 11.81 5.68 -18.92
CA LEU A 291 11.19 6.14 -17.67
C LEU A 291 11.89 7.39 -17.13
N ALA A 292 13.22 7.43 -17.17
CA ALA A 292 14.00 8.57 -16.71
C ALA A 292 13.76 9.81 -17.58
N GLU A 293 13.69 9.64 -18.91
CA GLU A 293 13.38 10.74 -19.85
C GLU A 293 11.97 11.29 -19.64
N LEU A 294 10.98 10.41 -19.40
CA LEU A 294 9.61 10.83 -19.10
C LEU A 294 9.50 11.62 -17.79
N GLY A 295 10.39 11.38 -16.82
CA GLY A 295 10.32 11.99 -15.49
C GLY A 295 9.09 11.57 -14.70
N VAL A 296 8.44 10.46 -15.09
CA VAL A 296 7.25 9.92 -14.42
C VAL A 296 7.65 9.26 -13.10
N SER A 297 6.88 9.49 -12.03
CA SER A 297 7.16 8.83 -10.76
C SER A 297 6.77 7.36 -10.79
N VAL A 298 7.62 6.48 -10.25
CA VAL A 298 7.29 5.07 -10.03
C VAL A 298 7.02 4.85 -8.54
N VAL A 299 5.86 4.28 -8.21
CA VAL A 299 5.54 3.85 -6.85
C VAL A 299 5.45 2.33 -6.79
N THR A 300 6.42 1.71 -6.13
CA THR A 300 6.67 0.25 -6.19
C THR A 300 6.62 -0.41 -4.80
N GLN A 301 6.49 -1.74 -4.78
CA GLN A 301 6.17 -2.54 -3.58
C GLN A 301 7.16 -3.68 -3.36
N PRO A 302 8.36 -3.40 -2.83
CA PRO A 302 9.39 -4.40 -2.61
C PRO A 302 8.99 -5.48 -1.59
N ASN A 303 7.99 -5.24 -0.73
CA ASN A 303 7.43 -6.26 0.17
C ASN A 303 6.96 -7.51 -0.57
N PHE A 304 6.55 -7.41 -1.84
CA PHE A 304 6.19 -8.59 -2.61
C PHE A 304 7.37 -9.53 -2.89
N VAL A 305 8.62 -9.07 -2.80
CA VAL A 305 9.78 -9.96 -2.79
C VAL A 305 9.80 -10.83 -1.54
N ALA A 306 9.55 -10.23 -0.37
CA ALA A 306 9.53 -10.94 0.91
C ALA A 306 8.31 -11.85 1.07
N GLU A 307 7.19 -11.50 0.44
CA GLU A 307 5.94 -12.26 0.54
C GLU A 307 5.81 -13.35 -0.53
N ARG A 308 6.34 -13.10 -1.73
CA ARG A 308 6.06 -13.91 -2.94
C ARG A 308 7.32 -14.30 -3.72
N GLY A 309 8.50 -13.95 -3.22
CA GLY A 309 9.77 -14.15 -3.93
C GLY A 309 10.05 -15.59 -4.35
N ASP A 310 9.67 -16.58 -3.55
CA ASP A 310 9.84 -17.99 -3.90
C ASP A 310 8.99 -18.41 -5.11
N GLN A 311 7.81 -17.81 -5.26
CA GLN A 311 6.95 -18.06 -6.43
C GLN A 311 7.53 -17.39 -7.66
N TYR A 312 8.04 -16.16 -7.53
CA TYR A 312 8.75 -15.51 -8.63
C TYR A 312 9.95 -16.34 -9.09
N LEU A 313 10.73 -16.91 -8.16
CA LEU A 313 11.84 -17.79 -8.49
C LEU A 313 11.40 -19.06 -9.24
N ALA A 314 10.20 -19.56 -8.97
CA ALA A 314 9.66 -20.77 -9.58
C ALA A 314 8.96 -20.52 -10.93
N GLU A 315 8.26 -19.39 -11.08
CA GLU A 315 7.33 -19.14 -12.18
C GLU A 315 7.87 -18.17 -13.23
N VAL A 316 8.73 -17.23 -12.83
CA VAL A 316 9.37 -16.28 -13.77
C VAL A 316 10.63 -16.92 -14.35
N PRO A 317 10.90 -16.79 -15.66
CA PRO A 317 12.16 -17.26 -16.24
C PRO A 317 13.37 -16.67 -15.51
N ALA A 318 14.37 -17.50 -15.24
CA ALA A 318 15.55 -17.08 -14.46
C ALA A 318 16.31 -15.89 -15.07
N ALA A 319 16.24 -15.70 -16.39
CA ALA A 319 16.84 -14.57 -17.10
C ALA A 319 16.10 -13.24 -16.90
N GLU A 320 14.93 -13.25 -16.25
CA GLU A 320 14.10 -12.07 -16.00
C GLU A 320 13.99 -11.77 -14.49
N HIS A 321 14.64 -12.57 -13.62
CA HIS A 321 14.59 -12.38 -12.16
C HIS A 321 15.17 -11.05 -11.70
N ASP A 322 16.18 -10.54 -12.41
CA ASP A 322 16.78 -9.23 -12.17
C ASP A 322 15.89 -8.06 -12.65
N GLN A 323 14.81 -8.36 -13.38
CA GLN A 323 13.84 -7.36 -13.84
C GLN A 323 12.73 -7.07 -12.82
N LEU A 324 12.68 -7.84 -11.72
CA LEU A 324 11.59 -7.79 -10.75
C LEU A 324 11.82 -6.75 -9.65
N TRP A 325 10.84 -5.86 -9.45
CA TRP A 325 10.79 -4.90 -8.33
C TRP A 325 12.07 -4.04 -8.20
N ARG A 326 12.55 -3.46 -9.29
CA ARG A 326 13.92 -2.90 -9.45
C ARG A 326 14.18 -1.54 -8.79
N VAL A 327 14.12 -1.48 -7.47
CA VAL A 327 14.26 -0.20 -6.73
C VAL A 327 15.62 0.47 -6.98
N ALA A 328 16.73 -0.28 -7.02
CA ALA A 328 18.05 0.32 -7.18
C ALA A 328 18.28 0.80 -8.61
N ALA A 329 17.96 -0.02 -9.62
CA ALA A 329 18.17 0.35 -11.01
C ALA A 329 17.29 1.53 -11.44
N LEU A 330 16.03 1.59 -11.01
CA LEU A 330 15.16 2.75 -11.27
C LEU A 330 15.78 4.04 -10.70
N ARG A 331 16.22 4.01 -9.43
CA ARG A 331 16.85 5.16 -8.79
C ARG A 331 18.15 5.56 -9.48
N ASP A 332 19.01 4.59 -9.78
CA ASP A 332 20.33 4.83 -10.38
C ASP A 332 20.20 5.37 -11.83
N ALA A 333 19.12 5.02 -12.53
CA ALA A 333 18.74 5.61 -13.82
C ALA A 333 18.18 7.04 -13.71
N GLY A 334 17.91 7.54 -12.50
CA GLY A 334 17.33 8.87 -12.27
C GLY A 334 15.80 8.92 -12.33
N VAL A 335 15.12 7.77 -12.27
CA VAL A 335 13.65 7.72 -12.16
C VAL A 335 13.24 8.15 -10.74
N PRO A 336 12.24 9.04 -10.58
CA PRO A 336 11.68 9.34 -9.26
C PRO A 336 10.97 8.10 -8.69
N VAL A 337 11.42 7.59 -7.54
CA VAL A 337 10.86 6.37 -6.94
C VAL A 337 10.36 6.62 -5.52
N ALA A 338 9.17 6.10 -5.21
CA ALA A 338 8.66 5.98 -3.86
C ALA A 338 8.19 4.54 -3.58
N LEU A 339 8.01 4.22 -2.30
CA LEU A 339 7.57 2.91 -1.86
C LEU A 339 6.14 2.96 -1.28
N SER A 340 5.47 1.82 -1.31
CA SER A 340 4.16 1.62 -0.70
C SER A 340 3.98 0.16 -0.29
N THR A 341 2.88 -0.14 0.41
CA THR A 341 2.57 -1.53 0.82
C THR A 341 1.58 -2.24 -0.09
N ASP A 342 0.73 -1.49 -0.82
CA ASP A 342 -0.42 -2.01 -1.56
C ASP A 342 -1.38 -2.83 -0.66
N MET A 343 -1.56 -2.37 0.58
CA MET A 343 -2.49 -2.99 1.52
C MET A 343 -3.93 -2.96 0.98
N PRO A 344 -4.71 -4.06 1.06
CA PRO A 344 -4.40 -5.32 1.75
C PRO A 344 -3.81 -6.43 0.86
N PHE A 345 -3.46 -6.13 -0.39
CA PHE A 345 -2.87 -7.12 -1.29
C PHE A 345 -1.43 -7.46 -0.89
N GLY A 346 -0.69 -6.47 -0.38
CA GLY A 346 0.51 -6.67 0.42
C GLY A 346 0.27 -6.46 1.92
N HIS A 347 1.24 -6.83 2.74
CA HIS A 347 1.19 -6.56 4.17
C HIS A 347 1.28 -5.05 4.45
N GLY A 348 0.32 -4.50 5.20
CA GLY A 348 0.22 -3.06 5.50
C GLY A 348 1.26 -2.48 6.47
N ASP A 349 2.44 -3.08 6.57
CA ASP A 349 3.54 -2.58 7.41
C ASP A 349 4.65 -1.99 6.53
N PRO A 350 4.80 -0.65 6.48
CA PRO A 350 5.85 0.03 5.73
C PRO A 350 7.27 -0.42 6.11
N TRP A 351 7.50 -0.77 7.38
CA TRP A 351 8.82 -1.16 7.86
C TRP A 351 9.26 -2.49 7.26
N THR A 352 8.32 -3.43 7.13
CA THR A 352 8.54 -4.68 6.38
C THR A 352 8.82 -4.42 4.90
N ALA A 353 8.14 -3.47 4.26
CA ALA A 353 8.44 -3.08 2.88
C ALA A 353 9.85 -2.46 2.76
N MET A 354 10.27 -1.63 3.71
CA MET A 354 11.63 -1.08 3.75
C MET A 354 12.67 -2.20 3.89
N ARG A 355 12.49 -3.15 4.81
CA ARG A 355 13.38 -4.31 4.96
C ARG A 355 13.44 -5.15 3.69
N ALA A 356 12.32 -5.35 3.01
CA ALA A 356 12.29 -6.06 1.75
C ALA A 356 13.09 -5.33 0.64
N ALA A 357 13.07 -3.99 0.62
CA ALA A 357 13.90 -3.20 -0.28
C ALA A 357 15.41 -3.31 0.03
N VAL A 358 15.78 -3.45 1.31
CA VAL A 358 17.17 -3.56 1.75
C VAL A 358 17.74 -4.96 1.54
N HIS A 359 16.98 -5.99 1.89
CA HIS A 359 17.48 -7.36 1.95
C HIS A 359 17.04 -8.22 0.77
N ARG A 360 15.85 -7.95 0.19
CA ARG A 360 15.24 -8.72 -0.90
C ARG A 360 15.19 -10.23 -0.65
N THR A 361 15.10 -10.60 0.63
CA THR A 361 15.05 -11.98 1.09
C THR A 361 13.65 -12.53 0.87
N THR A 362 13.54 -13.65 0.16
CA THR A 362 12.29 -14.39 -0.07
C THR A 362 11.89 -15.20 1.18
N PRO A 363 10.67 -15.77 1.24
CA PRO A 363 10.27 -16.60 2.39
C PRO A 363 11.21 -17.77 2.70
N SER A 364 11.79 -18.40 1.67
CA SER A 364 12.78 -19.49 1.84
C SER A 364 14.18 -19.03 2.23
N GLY A 365 14.44 -17.72 2.26
CA GLY A 365 15.76 -17.15 2.58
C GLY A 365 16.66 -16.89 1.38
N ALA A 366 16.19 -17.14 0.14
CA ALA A 366 16.92 -16.75 -1.06
C ALA A 366 16.94 -15.22 -1.22
N VAL A 367 17.94 -14.67 -1.91
CA VAL A 367 17.98 -13.24 -2.25
C VAL A 367 17.61 -13.08 -3.72
N LEU A 368 16.44 -12.49 -3.99
CA LEU A 368 15.98 -12.25 -5.36
C LEU A 368 16.56 -10.94 -5.87
N GLY A 369 17.43 -10.97 -6.89
CA GLY A 369 17.98 -9.75 -7.50
C GLY A 369 18.81 -8.91 -6.53
N ALA A 370 19.93 -9.46 -6.02
CA ALA A 370 20.77 -8.79 -5.02
C ALA A 370 21.30 -7.40 -5.44
N GLY A 371 21.42 -7.12 -6.75
CA GLY A 371 21.80 -5.81 -7.27
C GLY A 371 20.72 -4.73 -7.09
N GLU A 372 19.49 -5.13 -6.79
CA GLU A 372 18.35 -4.23 -6.59
C GLU A 372 18.15 -3.82 -5.12
N CYS A 373 19.05 -4.22 -4.21
CA CYS A 373 19.03 -3.80 -2.82
C CYS A 373 19.38 -2.32 -2.68
N VAL A 374 18.76 -1.65 -1.70
CA VAL A 374 19.04 -0.24 -1.38
C VAL A 374 19.51 -0.07 0.07
N SER A 375 20.10 1.08 0.39
CA SER A 375 20.47 1.36 1.79
C SER A 375 19.22 1.53 2.67
N PRO A 376 19.28 1.22 3.97
CA PRO A 376 18.16 1.46 4.88
C PRO A 376 17.68 2.91 4.90
N SER A 377 18.61 3.86 4.84
CA SER A 377 18.29 5.29 4.74
C SER A 377 17.51 5.63 3.47
N THR A 378 17.84 5.00 2.35
CA THR A 378 17.13 5.18 1.07
C THR A 378 15.72 4.61 1.18
N ALA A 379 15.57 3.37 1.66
CA ALA A 379 14.28 2.72 1.83
C ALA A 379 13.35 3.51 2.75
N LEU A 380 13.85 3.98 3.91
CA LEU A 380 13.10 4.82 4.83
C LEU A 380 12.64 6.12 4.17
N THR A 381 13.55 6.81 3.46
CA THR A 381 13.28 8.10 2.82
C THR A 381 12.17 8.03 1.77
N MET A 382 12.04 6.88 1.08
CA MET A 382 11.00 6.65 0.07
C MET A 382 9.57 6.52 0.65
N PHE A 383 9.41 6.47 1.98
CA PHE A 383 8.12 6.62 2.69
C PHE A 383 7.93 8.00 3.32
N LEU A 384 8.91 8.90 3.21
CA LEU A 384 8.82 10.27 3.74
C LEU A 384 8.30 11.28 2.72
N GLY A 385 7.94 10.79 1.53
CA GLY A 385 7.45 11.55 0.38
C GLY A 385 6.19 12.36 0.64
N ARG A 386 5.98 13.42 -0.14
CA ARG A 386 4.71 14.18 -0.13
C ARG A 386 3.63 13.38 -0.87
N ALA A 387 2.37 13.60 -0.52
CA ALA A 387 1.25 12.87 -1.13
C ALA A 387 1.15 13.09 -2.65
N ASP A 388 1.52 14.28 -3.12
CA ASP A 388 1.46 14.74 -4.50
C ASP A 388 2.80 14.68 -5.25
N GLN A 389 3.91 14.50 -4.51
CA GLN A 389 5.27 14.32 -5.01
C GLN A 389 5.95 13.21 -4.18
N PRO A 390 5.65 11.92 -4.45
CA PRO A 390 6.06 10.80 -3.61
C PRO A 390 7.58 10.64 -3.44
N ASP A 391 8.37 11.02 -4.44
CA ASP A 391 9.83 10.97 -4.42
C ASP A 391 10.46 12.10 -3.59
N ARG A 392 9.69 13.16 -3.30
CA ARG A 392 10.17 14.32 -2.58
C ARG A 392 9.93 14.18 -1.08
N ALA A 393 10.95 13.70 -0.37
CA ALA A 393 10.90 13.58 1.09
C ALA A 393 10.62 14.91 1.79
N ARG A 394 9.76 14.86 2.82
CA ARG A 394 9.56 15.94 3.79
C ARG A 394 10.75 16.01 4.74
N ALA A 395 10.92 17.16 5.40
CA ALA A 395 11.94 17.36 6.42
C ALA A 395 11.30 17.69 7.78
N VAL A 396 12.04 17.44 8.86
CA VAL A 396 11.67 17.93 10.19
C VAL A 396 12.29 19.32 10.36
N ARG A 397 11.55 20.36 9.95
CA ARG A 397 11.96 21.76 10.06
C ARG A 397 10.75 22.71 10.14
N PRO A 398 10.89 23.93 10.69
CA PRO A 398 9.77 24.87 10.76
C PRO A 398 9.08 25.11 9.40
N GLY A 399 7.75 25.12 9.42
CA GLY A 399 6.90 25.29 8.24
C GLY A 399 6.52 23.99 7.50
N GLU A 400 7.18 22.86 7.77
CA GLU A 400 6.72 21.56 7.29
C GLU A 400 5.50 21.06 8.10
N PRO A 401 4.68 20.13 7.57
CA PRO A 401 3.52 19.61 8.27
C PRO A 401 3.87 19.05 9.65
N GLY A 402 2.98 19.26 10.62
CA GLY A 402 3.11 18.73 11.98
C GLY A 402 2.74 17.25 12.09
N ASP A 403 3.06 16.49 11.05
CA ASP A 403 2.79 15.07 10.91
C ASP A 403 4.14 14.34 11.13
N LEU A 404 4.33 13.70 12.29
CA LEU A 404 5.62 13.17 12.74
C LEU A 404 5.49 11.72 13.22
N CYS A 405 6.53 10.93 12.97
CA CYS A 405 6.73 9.60 13.56
C CYS A 405 7.88 9.69 14.58
N VAL A 406 7.61 9.27 15.82
CA VAL A 406 8.59 9.26 16.91
C VAL A 406 8.92 7.82 17.24
N LEU A 407 10.19 7.48 17.17
CA LEU A 407 10.72 6.17 17.52
C LEU A 407 11.31 6.18 18.92
N SER A 408 11.27 5.04 19.62
CA SER A 408 11.94 4.84 20.91
C SER A 408 13.46 4.72 20.75
N GLU A 409 13.93 4.36 19.57
CA GLU A 409 15.32 4.03 19.30
C GLU A 409 16.08 5.19 18.60
N PRO A 410 17.40 5.30 18.81
CA PRO A 410 18.23 6.28 18.14
C PRO A 410 18.42 5.97 16.64
N PRO A 411 18.86 6.94 15.81
CA PRO A 411 18.88 6.78 14.35
C PRO A 411 19.67 5.58 13.85
N ALA A 412 20.77 5.24 14.50
CA ALA A 412 21.61 4.10 14.11
C ALA A 412 20.84 2.77 14.20
N THR A 413 20.12 2.55 15.31
CA THR A 413 19.28 1.36 15.52
C THR A 413 18.05 1.40 14.63
N ALA A 414 17.39 2.55 14.51
CA ALA A 414 16.22 2.71 13.65
C ALA A 414 16.51 2.31 12.20
N LEU A 415 17.68 2.71 11.68
CA LEU A 415 18.14 2.36 10.34
C LEU A 415 18.68 0.93 10.23
N SER A 416 19.20 0.31 11.29
CA SER A 416 19.66 -1.09 11.21
C SER A 416 18.51 -2.09 11.23
N GLU A 417 17.49 -1.82 12.06
CA GLU A 417 16.40 -2.77 12.31
C GLU A 417 15.19 -2.56 11.40
N LEU A 418 14.87 -1.30 11.06
CA LEU A 418 13.67 -0.92 10.28
C LEU A 418 12.42 -1.69 10.74
N ASP A 419 11.96 -1.44 11.96
CA ASP A 419 10.91 -2.21 12.63
C ASP A 419 9.81 -1.31 13.22
N ALA A 420 8.56 -1.68 12.94
CA ALA A 420 7.38 -0.96 13.41
C ALA A 420 7.25 -0.94 14.94
N GLY A 421 7.79 -1.94 15.64
CA GLY A 421 7.79 -2.03 17.10
C GLY A 421 8.60 -0.92 17.78
N MET A 422 9.46 -0.21 17.04
CA MET A 422 10.15 0.98 17.56
C MET A 422 9.28 2.23 17.56
N VAL A 423 8.12 2.24 16.91
CA VAL A 423 7.23 3.42 16.87
C VAL A 423 6.67 3.67 18.27
N ALA A 424 7.16 4.71 18.92
CA ALA A 424 6.71 5.13 20.24
C ALA A 424 5.49 6.06 20.16
N ALA A 425 5.42 6.91 19.15
CA ALA A 425 4.30 7.81 18.94
C ALA A 425 4.11 8.21 17.48
N THR A 426 2.85 8.49 17.13
CA THR A 426 2.48 9.08 15.84
C THR A 426 1.72 10.36 16.12
N VAL A 427 2.15 11.44 15.48
CA VAL A 427 1.59 12.79 15.62
C VAL A 427 1.03 13.21 14.27
N ILE A 428 -0.21 13.71 14.23
CA ILE A 428 -0.85 14.25 13.02
C ILE A 428 -1.38 15.63 13.35
N GLY A 429 -0.93 16.64 12.62
CA GLY A 429 -1.31 18.04 12.84
C GLY A 429 -1.00 18.54 14.25
N GLY A 430 0.04 18.00 14.90
CA GLY A 430 0.42 18.34 16.27
C GLY A 430 -0.41 17.65 17.36
N GLU A 431 -1.33 16.75 16.98
CA GLU A 431 -2.07 15.89 17.90
C GLU A 431 -1.45 14.50 17.98
N LEU A 432 -1.33 13.97 19.19
CA LEU A 432 -0.90 12.59 19.43
C LEU A 432 -2.04 11.64 19.06
N VAL A 433 -1.86 10.85 18.01
CA VAL A 433 -2.88 9.90 17.50
C VAL A 433 -2.58 8.43 17.84
N PHE A 434 -1.32 8.14 18.16
CA PHE A 434 -0.87 6.84 18.66
C PHE A 434 0.25 7.05 19.67
N PHE A 435 0.27 6.23 20.71
CA PHE A 435 1.33 6.20 21.73
C PHE A 435 1.46 4.75 22.24
N ALA A 436 2.66 4.18 22.14
CA ALA A 436 2.97 2.87 22.69
C ALA A 436 3.13 3.00 24.22
N MET A 437 2.40 2.17 24.98
CA MET A 437 2.47 2.15 26.45
C MET A 437 3.61 1.31 26.98
#